data_AF-A0A8D8BL55-F1
#
_entry.id   AF-A0A8D8BL55-F1
#
_cell.length_a   1.000
_cell.length_b   1.000
_cell.length_c   1.000
_cell.angle_alpha   90.00
_cell.angle_beta   90.00
_cell.angle_gamma   90.00
#
_symmetry.space_group_name_H-M   'P 1'
#
loop_
_entity.id
_entity.type
_entity.pdbx_description
1 polymer ?
#
loop_
_entity_poly.entity_id
_entity_poly.type
_entity_poly.pdbx_seq_one_letter_code
_entity_poly.pdbx_strand_id
1 'polypeptide(L)'
;MHDPFSHCEDVFNNCTCQQHFLDFQDTCHSVVEGPHVNETTVSVPCEHDVDCSNHTANSNCHQGKCICVHGFVANADRNSCLPVVQFEGNCTESNQCIAQLSIGSVCSEGKCECSEAFFPFSDHAHDNVTGQATVVTTCKRKIGEFRDCFTTNLNPLQPNLGRDLI
;
A
#
# COMPACT_ATOMS: atom_id res chain seq x y z
N MET A 1 1.53 8.88 -9.10
CA MET A 1 1.58 8.19 -7.80
C MET A 1 1.20 6.73 -8.02
N HIS A 2 2.07 5.78 -7.64
CA HIS A 2 1.78 4.34 -7.69
C HIS A 2 1.96 3.79 -6.27
N ASP A 3 0.91 3.89 -5.47
CA ASP A 3 0.91 3.59 -4.03
C ASP A 3 -0.06 2.43 -3.74
N PRO A 4 0.26 1.48 -2.84
CA PRO A 4 -0.63 0.36 -2.48
C PRO A 4 -2.03 0.78 -2.03
N PHE A 5 -2.18 2.00 -1.51
CA PHE A 5 -3.42 2.58 -1.01
C PHE A 5 -3.99 3.63 -1.96
N SER A 6 -3.56 3.64 -3.21
CA SER A 6 -4.19 4.45 -4.27
C SER A 6 -5.20 3.65 -5.10
N HIS A 7 -6.18 4.35 -5.65
CA HIS A 7 -7.06 3.84 -6.69
C HIS A 7 -6.80 4.65 -7.97
N CYS A 8 -6.45 3.95 -9.04
CA CYS A 8 -6.11 4.56 -10.33
C CYS A 8 -7.22 4.30 -11.35
N GLU A 9 -7.62 5.37 -12.06
CA GLU A 9 -8.49 5.27 -13.22
C GLU A 9 -7.63 5.11 -14.48
N ASP A 10 -7.66 3.90 -15.05
CA ASP A 10 -6.76 3.46 -16.13
C ASP A 10 -6.80 4.33 -17.40
N VAL A 11 -7.92 5.03 -17.63
CA VAL A 11 -8.13 5.83 -18.85
C VAL A 11 -7.43 7.19 -18.77
N PHE A 12 -7.29 7.75 -17.57
CA PHE A 12 -6.80 9.12 -17.37
C PHE A 12 -5.43 9.18 -16.67
N ASN A 13 -4.83 8.04 -16.33
CA ASN A 13 -3.63 7.95 -15.48
C ASN A 13 -3.78 8.78 -14.18
N ASN A 14 -5.02 8.89 -13.69
CA ASN A 14 -5.34 9.66 -12.50
C ASN A 14 -5.44 8.69 -11.32
N CYS A 15 -4.52 8.81 -10.37
CA CYS A 15 -4.51 8.00 -9.16
C CYS A 15 -4.83 8.89 -7.97
N THR A 16 -5.78 8.45 -7.15
CA THR A 16 -6.19 9.14 -5.93
C THR A 16 -6.06 8.21 -4.73
N CYS A 17 -5.74 8.77 -3.56
CA CYS A 17 -5.70 7.96 -2.35
C CYS A 17 -7.08 7.40 -2.01
N GLN A 18 -7.09 6.16 -1.54
CA GLN A 18 -8.30 5.47 -1.10
C GLN A 18 -8.92 6.17 0.12
N GLN A 19 -10.15 5.79 0.46
CA GLN A 19 -10.82 6.31 1.65
C GLN A 19 -9.97 6.07 2.91
N HIS A 20 -9.90 7.10 3.76
CA HIS A 20 -9.05 7.15 4.96
C HIS A 20 -7.55 7.24 4.69
N PHE A 21 -7.16 7.65 3.48
CA PHE A 21 -5.79 8.04 3.16
C PHE A 21 -5.77 9.47 2.61
N LEU A 22 -4.69 10.19 2.87
CA LEU A 22 -4.44 11.52 2.31
C LEU A 22 -3.13 11.53 1.53
N ASP A 23 -3.13 12.24 0.41
CA ASP A 23 -1.91 12.53 -0.33
C ASP A 23 -1.02 13.47 0.49
N PHE A 24 0.17 12.98 0.85
CA PHE A 24 1.20 13.75 1.51
C PHE A 24 2.56 13.34 0.93
N GLN A 25 3.27 14.32 0.35
CA GLN A 25 4.56 14.10 -0.30
C GLN A 25 4.54 13.00 -1.38
N ASP A 26 3.52 13.02 -2.25
CA ASP A 26 3.32 12.05 -3.34
C ASP A 26 3.12 10.60 -2.89
N THR A 27 2.76 10.38 -1.61
CA THR A 27 2.42 9.07 -1.03
C THR A 27 1.09 9.11 -0.28
N CYS A 28 0.38 7.99 -0.22
CA CYS A 28 -0.90 7.91 0.47
C CYS A 28 -0.68 7.54 1.94
N HIS A 29 -0.78 8.54 2.81
CA HIS A 29 -0.66 8.35 4.26
C HIS A 29 -2.00 8.02 4.90
N SER A 30 -2.03 6.97 5.72
CA SER A 30 -3.24 6.54 6.43
C SER A 30 -3.65 7.55 7.50
N VAL A 31 -4.93 7.89 7.52
CA VAL A 31 -5.56 8.78 8.50
C VAL A 31 -5.81 8.03 9.80
N VAL A 32 -5.56 8.71 10.91
CA VAL A 32 -5.89 8.29 12.27
C VAL A 32 -7.20 8.97 12.68
N GLU A 33 -8.14 8.18 13.19
CA GLU A 33 -9.46 8.62 13.67
C GLU A 33 -9.63 8.49 15.19
N GLY A 34 -8.68 7.87 15.91
CA GLY A 34 -8.62 7.85 17.39
C GLY A 34 -8.00 9.12 17.99
N PRO A 35 -7.75 9.15 19.32
CA PRO A 35 -8.63 9.68 20.37
C PRO A 35 -8.84 11.22 20.31
N HIS A 36 -8.84 11.84 19.13
CA HIS A 36 -9.35 13.19 18.89
C HIS A 36 -10.89 13.21 18.99
N VAL A 37 -11.46 12.68 20.07
CA VAL A 37 -12.90 12.55 20.29
C VAL A 37 -13.31 13.32 21.55
N ASN A 38 -14.17 14.32 21.36
CA ASN A 38 -15.14 14.73 22.37
C ASN A 38 -16.30 13.72 22.33
N GLU A 39 -16.98 13.48 23.46
CA GLU A 39 -18.15 12.60 23.69
C GLU A 39 -19.27 12.60 22.61
N THR A 40 -19.21 13.42 21.57
CA THR A 40 -20.23 13.55 20.52
C THR A 40 -19.75 13.29 19.07
N THR A 41 -18.77 12.39 18.85
CA THR A 41 -18.46 11.78 17.52
C THR A 41 -18.01 12.72 16.39
N VAL A 42 -17.02 13.59 16.61
CA VAL A 42 -16.31 14.28 15.51
C VAL A 42 -14.82 14.28 15.80
N SER A 43 -14.00 13.86 14.83
CA SER A 43 -12.54 14.01 14.87
C SER A 43 -12.21 15.48 15.08
N VAL A 44 -11.60 15.83 16.21
CA VAL A 44 -11.13 17.21 16.43
C VAL A 44 -10.05 17.50 15.39
N PRO A 45 -10.20 18.57 14.60
CA PRO A 45 -9.18 18.93 13.62
C PRO A 45 -7.87 19.28 14.33
N CYS A 46 -6.75 18.89 13.73
CA CYS A 46 -5.43 19.30 14.19
C CYS A 46 -5.00 20.60 13.49
N GLU A 47 -4.15 21.39 14.13
CA GLU A 47 -3.49 22.55 13.52
C GLU A 47 -1.97 22.36 13.43
N HIS A 48 -1.40 21.59 14.36
CA HIS A 48 0.04 21.35 14.48
C HIS A 48 0.31 19.85 14.67
N ASP A 49 1.49 19.39 14.25
CA ASP A 49 1.92 17.99 14.43
C ASP A 49 1.88 17.52 15.89
N VAL A 50 2.08 18.44 16.84
CA VAL A 50 2.01 18.18 18.27
C VAL A 50 0.60 17.79 18.73
N ASP A 51 -0.44 18.27 18.05
CA ASP A 51 -1.82 17.90 18.36
C ASP A 51 -2.02 16.41 18.13
N CYS A 52 -1.45 15.87 17.05
CA CYS A 52 -1.54 14.46 16.70
C CYS A 52 -0.58 13.61 17.54
N SER A 53 0.70 13.98 17.60
CA SER A 53 1.74 13.17 18.26
C SER A 53 1.57 13.06 19.77
N ASN A 54 0.88 13.99 20.43
CA ASN A 54 0.50 13.89 21.85
C ASN A 54 -0.49 12.75 22.14
N HIS A 55 -1.33 12.41 21.16
CA HIS A 55 -2.41 11.42 21.29
C HIS A 55 -2.10 10.11 20.60
N THR A 56 -1.43 10.19 19.44
CA THR A 56 -1.05 9.04 18.62
C THR A 56 0.42 9.18 18.22
N ALA A 57 1.28 8.34 18.79
CA ALA A 57 2.69 8.34 18.42
C ALA A 57 2.87 8.07 16.91
N ASN A 58 3.92 8.65 16.32
CA ASN A 58 4.24 8.52 14.89
C ASN A 58 3.14 9.06 13.97
N SER A 59 2.51 10.16 14.37
CA SER A 59 1.53 10.88 13.55
C SER A 59 1.82 12.38 13.48
N ASN A 60 1.44 12.99 12.36
CA ASN A 60 1.57 14.42 12.08
C ASN A 60 0.23 14.99 11.61
N CYS A 61 0.11 16.31 11.64
CA CYS A 61 -1.09 17.00 11.19
C CYS A 61 -1.02 17.32 9.70
N HIS A 62 -2.02 16.90 8.95
CA HIS A 62 -2.15 17.23 7.53
C HIS A 62 -3.60 17.49 7.16
N GLN A 63 -3.87 18.66 6.57
CA GLN A 63 -5.22 19.09 6.15
C GLN A 63 -6.27 18.96 7.27
N GLY A 64 -5.88 19.29 8.50
CA GLY A 64 -6.76 19.20 9.67
C GLY A 64 -7.04 17.78 10.15
N LYS A 65 -6.33 16.76 9.64
CA LYS A 65 -6.42 15.36 10.08
C LYS A 65 -5.06 14.83 10.51
N CYS A 66 -5.07 13.93 11.47
CA CYS A 66 -3.85 13.23 11.85
C CYS A 66 -3.58 12.10 10.85
N ILE A 67 -2.37 12.05 10.33
CA ILE A 67 -1.89 11.00 9.44
C ILE A 67 -0.69 10.30 10.07
N CYS A 68 -0.53 9.01 9.83
CA CYS A 68 0.69 8.31 10.21
C CYS A 68 1.88 8.83 9.41
N VAL A 69 3.03 9.02 10.04
CA VAL A 69 4.25 9.49 9.37
C VAL A 69 4.85 8.40 8.47
N HIS A 70 5.80 8.76 7.62
CA HIS A 70 6.46 7.81 6.72
C HIS A 70 7.06 6.62 7.49
N GLY A 71 6.88 5.40 6.99
CA GLY A 71 7.28 4.16 7.65
C GLY A 71 6.28 3.63 8.67
N PHE A 72 5.12 4.28 8.83
CA PHE A 72 4.02 3.84 9.69
C PHE A 72 2.69 3.83 8.95
N VAL A 73 1.78 2.98 9.39
CA VAL A 73 0.44 2.80 8.84
C VAL A 73 -0.58 2.61 9.96
N ALA A 74 -1.78 3.14 9.78
CA ALA A 74 -2.85 3.04 10.76
C ALA A 74 -3.26 1.58 10.95
N ASN A 75 -3.51 1.20 12.20
CA ASN A 75 -4.17 -0.07 12.52
C ASN A 75 -5.62 -0.09 12.01
N ALA A 76 -6.27 -1.24 12.06
CA ALA A 76 -7.65 -1.44 11.60
C ALA A 76 -8.64 -0.49 12.28
N ASP A 77 -8.45 -0.24 13.58
CA ASP A 77 -9.26 0.69 14.38
C ASP A 77 -8.91 2.17 14.15
N ARG A 78 -7.87 2.45 13.35
CA ARG A 78 -7.36 3.80 13.04
C ARG A 78 -7.07 4.64 14.27
N ASN A 79 -6.61 4.03 15.36
CA ASN A 79 -6.29 4.71 16.62
C ASN A 79 -4.80 4.64 16.98
N SER A 80 -3.99 3.96 16.17
CA SER A 80 -2.55 3.86 16.36
C SER A 80 -1.84 3.75 15.01
N CYS A 81 -0.58 4.20 14.98
CA CYS A 81 0.30 4.06 13.82
C CYS A 81 1.29 2.92 14.09
N LEU A 82 1.12 1.82 13.39
CA LEU A 82 1.96 0.64 13.45
C LEU A 82 3.12 0.76 12.45
N PRO A 83 4.31 0.22 12.76
CA PRO A 83 5.42 0.24 11.81
C PRO A 83 5.07 -0.59 10.58
N VAL A 84 5.49 -0.10 9.41
CA VAL A 84 5.46 -0.84 8.14
C VAL A 84 6.49 -1.97 8.19
N VAL A 85 6.14 -3.14 7.65
CA VAL A 85 6.89 -4.38 7.83
C VAL A 85 7.19 -5.04 6.49
N GLN A 86 8.43 -5.46 6.31
CA GLN A 86 8.91 -6.20 5.14
C GLN A 86 8.48 -7.68 5.15
N PHE A 87 8.75 -8.38 4.06
CA PHE A 87 8.44 -9.81 3.92
C PHE A 87 9.09 -10.64 5.05
N GLU A 88 8.33 -11.58 5.63
CA GLU A 88 8.70 -12.39 6.81
C GLU A 88 9.04 -11.58 8.08
N GLY A 89 8.78 -10.28 8.07
CA GLY A 89 8.87 -9.42 9.25
C GLY A 89 7.70 -9.66 10.21
N ASN A 90 7.91 -9.29 11.48
CA ASN A 90 6.90 -9.46 12.52
C ASN A 90 5.76 -8.46 12.36
N CYS A 91 4.52 -8.94 12.36
CA CYS A 91 3.32 -8.12 12.28
C CYS A 91 2.26 -8.55 13.28
N THR A 92 1.34 -7.65 13.57
CA THR A 92 0.09 -7.90 14.28
C THR A 92 -1.13 -7.73 13.37
N GLU A 93 -1.00 -6.91 12.32
CA GLU A 93 -2.09 -6.61 11.38
C GLU A 93 -1.61 -6.54 9.93
N SER A 94 -2.47 -6.90 8.99
CA SER A 94 -2.14 -6.94 7.56
C SER A 94 -1.79 -5.56 6.97
N ASN A 95 -2.29 -4.46 7.55
CA ASN A 95 -1.97 -3.11 7.09
C ASN A 95 -0.46 -2.83 7.10
N GLN A 96 0.26 -3.37 8.09
CA GLN A 96 1.73 -3.28 8.19
C GLN A 96 2.44 -3.89 6.99
N CYS A 97 1.87 -4.98 6.46
CA CYS A 97 2.42 -5.71 5.32
C CYS A 97 2.07 -5.01 4.00
N ILE A 98 0.82 -4.55 3.84
CA ILE A 98 0.31 -3.99 2.58
C ILE A 98 1.11 -2.75 2.16
N ALA A 99 1.50 -1.92 3.12
CA ALA A 99 2.24 -0.68 2.86
C ALA A 99 3.58 -0.92 2.13
N GLN A 100 4.26 -2.04 2.39
CA GLN A 100 5.54 -2.38 1.74
C GLN A 100 5.39 -3.43 0.65
N LEU A 101 4.58 -4.46 0.89
CA LEU A 101 4.46 -5.64 0.04
C LEU A 101 3.35 -5.50 -1.01
N SER A 102 2.60 -4.39 -1.00
CA SER A 102 1.43 -4.17 -1.85
C SER A 102 0.24 -5.09 -1.52
N ILE A 103 -0.82 -4.92 -2.31
CA ILE A 103 -2.06 -5.70 -2.23
C ILE A 103 -1.74 -7.19 -2.40
N GLY A 104 -2.41 -8.02 -1.60
CA GLY A 104 -2.21 -9.46 -1.61
C GLY A 104 -1.23 -9.95 -0.55
N SER A 105 -0.65 -9.05 0.25
CA SER A 105 0.03 -9.41 1.49
C SER A 105 -0.93 -9.48 2.68
N VAL A 106 -0.61 -10.34 3.64
CA VAL A 106 -1.39 -10.58 4.87
C VAL A 106 -0.46 -10.79 6.05
N CYS A 107 -0.93 -10.47 7.25
CA CYS A 107 -0.27 -10.90 8.48
C CYS A 107 -0.78 -12.30 8.85
N SER A 108 0.05 -13.32 8.64
CA SER A 108 -0.24 -14.73 8.92
C SER A 108 0.73 -15.25 9.96
N GLU A 109 0.24 -15.86 11.04
CA GLU A 109 1.09 -16.39 12.13
C GLU A 109 2.10 -15.37 12.70
N GLY A 110 1.73 -14.08 12.70
CA GLY A 110 2.59 -12.99 13.16
C GLY A 110 3.68 -12.57 12.17
N LYS A 111 3.57 -13.00 10.91
CA LYS A 111 4.53 -12.75 9.83
C LYS A 111 3.86 -12.18 8.59
N CYS A 112 4.52 -11.22 7.94
CA CYS A 112 4.03 -10.70 6.67
C CYS A 112 4.34 -11.68 5.53
N GLU A 113 3.29 -12.19 4.90
CA GLU A 113 3.36 -13.18 3.83
C GLU A 113 2.47 -12.77 2.64
N CYS A 114 2.69 -13.35 1.47
CA CYS A 114 1.76 -13.22 0.35
C CYS A 114 0.63 -14.24 0.50
N SER A 115 -0.61 -13.77 0.40
CA SER A 115 -1.81 -14.61 0.37
C SER A 115 -1.76 -15.62 -0.79
N GLU A 116 -2.60 -16.66 -0.70
CA GLU A 116 -2.58 -17.82 -1.61
C GLU A 116 -2.58 -17.46 -3.11
N ALA A 117 -3.30 -16.41 -3.51
CA ALA A 117 -3.38 -15.96 -4.90
C ALA A 117 -2.18 -15.10 -5.37
N PHE A 118 -1.18 -14.90 -4.51
CA PHE A 118 -0.02 -14.04 -4.74
C PHE A 118 1.28 -14.80 -4.48
N PHE A 119 2.37 -14.33 -5.08
CA PHE A 119 3.73 -14.84 -4.84
C PHE A 119 4.69 -13.69 -4.51
N PRO A 120 5.70 -13.94 -3.66
CA PRO A 120 6.72 -12.94 -3.37
C PRO A 120 7.63 -12.74 -4.59
N PHE A 121 7.83 -11.49 -4.99
CA PHE A 121 8.71 -11.09 -6.07
C PHE A 121 9.67 -10.01 -5.57
N SER A 122 10.98 -10.27 -5.68
CA SER A 122 12.02 -9.34 -5.25
C SER A 122 12.62 -8.63 -6.46
N ASP A 123 12.73 -7.30 -6.39
CA ASP A 123 13.32 -6.45 -7.42
C ASP A 123 14.24 -5.39 -6.81
N HIS A 124 15.08 -4.77 -7.62
CA HIS A 124 15.93 -3.66 -7.21
C HIS A 124 15.13 -2.35 -7.25
N ALA A 125 14.76 -1.84 -6.08
CA ALA A 125 14.30 -0.47 -5.95
C ALA A 125 15.52 0.46 -5.98
N HIS A 126 15.53 1.35 -6.96
CA HIS A 126 16.54 2.40 -7.07
C HIS A 126 16.02 3.67 -6.41
N ASP A 127 16.76 4.14 -5.41
CA ASP A 127 16.57 5.49 -4.90
C ASP A 127 17.27 6.47 -5.87
N ASN A 128 16.47 7.25 -6.60
CA ASN A 128 16.96 8.23 -7.57
C ASN A 128 17.72 9.40 -6.93
N VAL A 129 17.63 9.58 -5.60
CA VAL A 129 18.31 10.63 -4.85
C VAL A 129 19.69 10.16 -4.38
N THR A 130 19.79 8.95 -3.85
CA THR A 130 21.04 8.42 -3.29
C THR A 130 21.82 7.51 -4.25
N GLY A 131 21.19 7.07 -5.34
CA GLY A 131 21.76 6.06 -6.24
C GLY A 131 21.86 4.67 -5.62
N GLN A 132 21.32 4.48 -4.42
CA GLN A 132 21.38 3.21 -3.70
C GLN A 132 20.32 2.25 -4.23
N ALA A 133 20.75 1.04 -4.59
CA ALA A 133 19.87 -0.04 -4.96
C ALA A 133 19.57 -0.89 -3.72
N THR A 134 18.28 -1.09 -3.43
CA THR A 134 17.82 -1.99 -2.36
C THR A 134 16.96 -3.08 -2.96
N VAL A 135 17.08 -4.31 -2.45
CA VAL A 135 16.20 -5.40 -2.87
C VAL A 135 14.90 -5.27 -2.10
N VAL A 136 13.80 -5.07 -2.82
CA VAL A 136 12.45 -4.91 -2.25
C VAL A 136 11.58 -6.07 -2.72
N THR A 137 10.97 -6.77 -1.77
CA THR A 137 9.99 -7.82 -2.06
C THR A 137 8.58 -7.23 -2.09
N THR A 138 7.79 -7.60 -3.09
CA THR A 138 6.36 -7.27 -3.21
C THR A 138 5.55 -8.50 -3.57
N CYS A 139 4.27 -8.52 -3.21
CA CYS A 139 3.34 -9.57 -3.59
C CYS A 139 2.76 -9.29 -4.98
N LYS A 140 2.96 -10.22 -5.91
CA LYS A 140 2.41 -10.15 -7.27
C LYS A 140 1.36 -11.23 -7.44
N ARG A 141 0.27 -10.90 -8.14
CA ARG A 141 -0.83 -11.84 -8.36
C ARG A 141 -0.37 -12.99 -9.26
N LYS A 142 -0.71 -14.23 -8.88
CA LYS A 142 -0.55 -15.40 -9.73
C LYS A 142 -1.57 -15.31 -10.87
N ILE A 143 -1.09 -15.20 -12.10
CA ILE A 143 -1.92 -15.41 -13.29
C ILE A 143 -1.91 -16.93 -13.50
N GLY A 144 -3.08 -17.57 -13.52
CA GLY A 144 -3.17 -19.03 -13.70
C GLY A 144 -2.39 -19.50 -14.93
N GLU A 145 -1.82 -20.72 -14.86
CA GLU A 145 -1.07 -21.45 -15.90
C GLU A 145 -0.90 -20.69 -17.23
N PHE A 146 0.33 -20.21 -17.47
CA PHE A 146 0.81 -19.62 -18.72
C PHE A 146 0.32 -18.21 -19.11
N ARG A 147 0.69 -17.19 -18.32
CA ARG A 147 1.17 -15.90 -18.86
C ARG A 147 1.74 -15.03 -17.74
N ASP A 148 3.05 -15.12 -17.53
CA ASP A 148 3.78 -14.05 -16.86
C ASP A 148 3.66 -12.78 -17.71
N CYS A 149 3.34 -11.64 -17.09
CA CYS A 149 3.39 -10.34 -17.75
C CYS A 149 4.77 -9.99 -18.34
N PHE A 150 5.81 -10.76 -18.02
CA PHE A 150 7.19 -10.54 -18.47
C PHE A 150 7.53 -11.16 -19.83
N THR A 151 6.58 -11.79 -20.52
CA THR A 151 6.81 -12.29 -21.90
C THR A 151 5.87 -11.66 -22.92
N THR A 152 5.91 -10.34 -23.08
CA THR A 152 5.47 -9.69 -24.32
C THR A 152 6.68 -9.15 -25.11
N ASN A 153 7.54 -10.07 -25.54
CA ASN A 153 8.26 -9.93 -26.81
C ASN A 153 7.68 -10.98 -27.78
N LEU A 154 6.38 -10.90 -28.03
CA LEU A 154 5.77 -11.59 -29.17
C LEU A 154 4.98 -10.56 -29.95
N ASN A 155 5.47 -10.33 -31.18
CA ASN A 155 4.87 -9.52 -32.22
C ASN A 155 3.34 -9.61 -32.23
N PRO A 156 2.61 -8.49 -32.32
CA PRO A 156 1.18 -8.51 -32.47
C PRO A 156 0.81 -9.04 -33.87
N LEU A 157 0.09 -10.15 -33.88
CA LEU A 157 -0.96 -10.50 -34.85
C LEU A 157 -0.59 -10.47 -36.35
N GLN A 158 -0.40 -11.67 -36.92
CA GLN A 158 -1.10 -12.03 -38.17
C GLN A 158 -2.30 -12.94 -37.83
N PRO A 159 -3.38 -12.90 -38.63
CA PRO A 159 -4.73 -13.24 -38.17
C PRO A 159 -5.13 -14.70 -38.36
N ASN A 160 -6.08 -15.09 -37.52
CA ASN A 160 -6.87 -16.33 -37.47
C ASN A 160 -6.99 -17.11 -38.79
N LEU A 161 -6.63 -18.39 -38.74
CA LEU A 161 -7.21 -19.40 -39.63
C LEU A 161 -8.01 -20.38 -38.76
N GLY A 162 -9.33 -20.25 -38.84
CA GLY A 162 -10.26 -21.19 -38.23
C GLY A 162 -10.12 -22.59 -38.81
N ARG A 163 -10.37 -23.59 -37.95
CA ARG A 163 -10.75 -24.92 -38.39
C ARG A 163 -11.63 -25.57 -37.33
N ASP A 164 -12.94 -25.48 -37.60
CA ASP A 164 -13.92 -26.43 -37.09
C ASP A 164 -13.49 -27.86 -37.46
N LEU A 165 -13.58 -28.78 -36.50
CA LEU A 165 -13.45 -30.21 -36.71
C LEU A 165 -14.77 -30.86 -36.28
N ILE A 166 -15.55 -31.22 -37.31
CA ILE A 166 -16.58 -32.27 -37.44
C ILE A 166 -17.70 -32.29 -36.38
#